data_AF-A0AAW4PJ41-F1
#
_entry.id   AF-A0AAW4PJ41-F1
#
_cell.length_a   1.000
_cell.length_b   1.000
_cell.length_c   1.000
_cell.angle_alpha   90.00
_cell.angle_beta   90.00
_cell.angle_gamma   90.00
#
_symmetry.space_group_name_H-M   'P 1'
#
loop_
_entity.id
_entity.type
_entity.pdbx_description
1 polymer ?
#
loop_
_entity_poly.entity_id
_entity_poly.type
_entity_poly.pdbx_seq_one_letter_code
_entity_poly.pdbx_strand_id
1 'polypeptide(L)'
;MTEPIRILFVENHSDVMQSIATRLEQEATRFRVTRAPSGSAGVDELKEDSIDCVVSAYDLPEQTGLEFLNTVRAARPALPFILCTTDGSEEIASSAISAGVSEYLQLTDSTDLHTQLINRIPALVSQSHVHPRDDQEASHQQYRDQLIEITAPPEKSPEERISQLLELGCQRLDLANGHVVKIEESRERHEVVAVAGADIVQEGVTDLSNTYCRKTIQQDEMLEVYNAPAQGWEGDPAYEAFELGCYLGAKLRVDE
;
A
#
# COMPACT_ATOMS: atom_id res chain seq x y z
N MET A 1 2.46 24.25 16.22
CA MET A 1 3.70 24.39 15.42
C MET A 1 3.79 23.15 14.57
N THR A 2 3.73 23.28 13.25
CA THR A 2 3.88 22.16 12.31
C THR A 2 5.33 21.67 12.34
N GLU A 3 5.55 20.35 12.33
CA GLU A 3 6.91 19.80 12.18
C GLU A 3 7.50 20.17 10.81
N PRO A 4 8.81 20.39 10.71
CA PRO A 4 9.45 20.69 9.43
C PRO A 4 9.42 19.45 8.53
N ILE A 5 9.13 19.66 7.25
CA ILE A 5 9.11 18.62 6.22
C ILE A 5 10.52 18.06 6.04
N ARG A 6 10.67 16.74 6.15
CA ARG A 6 11.95 16.04 6.01
C ARG A 6 12.17 15.67 4.55
N ILE A 7 13.20 16.27 3.96
CA ILE A 7 13.55 16.11 2.55
C ILE A 7 14.80 15.25 2.44
N LEU A 8 14.73 14.18 1.67
CA LEU A 8 15.91 13.49 1.17
C LEU A 8 16.35 14.16 -0.14
N PHE A 9 17.53 14.75 -0.12
CA PHE A 9 18.11 15.45 -1.26
C PHE A 9 19.24 14.62 -1.85
N VAL A 10 19.00 14.00 -3.01
CA VAL A 10 19.96 13.15 -3.70
C VAL A 10 20.58 13.92 -4.86
N GLU A 11 21.90 14.10 -4.84
CA GLU A 11 22.56 15.01 -5.76
C GLU A 11 23.82 14.42 -6.42
N ASN A 12 24.33 15.14 -7.41
CA ASN A 12 25.52 14.80 -8.18
C ASN A 12 26.67 15.81 -7.98
N HIS A 13 26.58 16.63 -6.94
CA HIS A 13 27.53 17.68 -6.60
C HIS A 13 27.67 18.79 -7.67
N SER A 14 26.69 18.94 -8.57
CA SER A 14 26.64 20.12 -9.45
C SER A 14 26.36 21.40 -8.65
N ASP A 15 26.94 22.52 -9.09
CA ASP A 15 26.80 23.81 -8.42
C ASP A 15 25.33 24.22 -8.21
N VAL A 16 24.47 23.93 -9.19
CA VAL A 16 23.03 24.23 -9.12
C VAL A 16 22.34 23.40 -8.03
N MET A 17 22.63 22.10 -7.93
CA MET A 17 22.07 21.23 -6.89
C MET A 17 22.56 21.64 -5.50
N GLN A 18 23.85 21.97 -5.36
CA GLN A 18 24.39 22.47 -4.08
C GLN A 18 23.76 23.78 -3.66
N SER A 19 23.52 24.70 -4.60
CA SER A 19 22.83 25.96 -4.37
C SER A 19 21.39 25.73 -3.90
N ILE A 20 20.65 24.83 -4.55
CA ILE A 20 19.29 24.45 -4.14
C ILE A 20 19.27 23.86 -2.74
N ALA A 21 20.16 22.91 -2.44
CA ALA A 21 20.24 22.28 -1.13
C ALA A 21 20.50 23.32 -0.02
N THR A 22 21.46 24.22 -0.27
CA THR A 22 21.79 25.33 0.66
C THR A 22 20.58 26.22 0.88
N ARG A 23 19.80 26.50 -0.17
CA ARG A 23 18.60 27.33 -0.06
C ARG A 23 17.48 26.64 0.72
N LEU A 24 17.29 25.33 0.56
CA LEU A 24 16.34 24.56 1.35
C LEU A 24 16.75 24.51 2.83
N GLU A 25 18.05 24.36 3.12
CA GLU A 25 18.60 24.36 4.48
C GLU A 25 18.46 25.71 5.19
N GLN A 26 18.49 26.83 4.45
CA GLN A 26 18.24 28.17 5.01
C GLN A 26 16.79 28.32 5.53
N GLU A 27 15.85 27.54 5.02
CA GLU A 27 14.45 27.51 5.44
C GLU A 27 14.22 26.45 6.55
N ALA A 28 15.15 26.36 7.51
CA ALA A 28 15.17 25.33 8.57
C ALA A 28 13.91 25.26 9.46
N THR A 29 13.08 26.30 9.46
CA THR A 29 11.77 26.28 10.14
C THR A 29 10.72 25.48 9.38
N ARG A 30 10.89 25.30 8.06
CA ARG A 30 9.98 24.61 7.15
C ARG A 30 10.52 23.26 6.72
N PHE A 31 11.84 23.11 6.60
CA PHE A 31 12.47 21.93 6.03
C PHE A 31 13.60 21.39 6.91
N ARG A 32 13.75 20.06 6.90
CA ARG A 32 14.92 19.35 7.40
C ARG A 32 15.51 18.56 6.26
N VAL A 33 16.71 18.94 5.79
CA VAL A 33 17.32 18.34 4.60
C VAL A 33 18.36 17.30 5.01
N THR A 34 18.20 16.08 4.52
CA THR A 34 19.21 15.01 4.57
C THR A 34 19.79 14.86 3.18
N ARG A 35 21.11 15.02 3.03
CA ARG A 35 21.78 14.92 1.72
C ARG A 35 22.33 13.50 1.50
N ALA A 36 22.15 12.97 0.30
CA ALA A 36 22.75 11.72 -0.16
C ALA A 36 23.54 11.93 -1.46
N PRO A 37 24.78 11.41 -1.56
CA PRO A 37 25.64 11.62 -2.73
C PRO A 37 25.34 10.69 -3.92
N SER A 38 24.47 9.70 -3.73
CA SER A 38 24.09 8.73 -4.76
C SER A 38 22.70 8.18 -4.47
N GLY A 39 22.05 7.60 -5.47
CA GLY A 39 20.75 6.95 -5.23
C GLY A 39 20.89 5.73 -4.31
N SER A 40 22.03 5.03 -4.32
CA SER A 40 22.30 3.93 -3.37
C SER A 40 22.32 4.42 -1.92
N ALA A 41 23.02 5.53 -1.63
CA ALA A 41 22.98 6.17 -0.32
C ALA A 41 21.58 6.72 0.02
N GLY A 42 20.85 7.22 -0.99
CA GLY A 42 19.47 7.64 -0.83
C GLY A 42 18.54 6.50 -0.38
N VAL A 43 18.72 5.29 -0.90
CA VAL A 43 17.96 4.10 -0.46
C VAL A 43 18.28 3.75 0.99
N ASP A 44 19.53 3.89 1.43
CA ASP A 44 19.90 3.64 2.83
C ASP A 44 19.22 4.61 3.78
N GLU A 45 19.12 5.90 3.41
CA GLU A 45 18.40 6.92 4.20
C GLU A 45 16.88 6.69 4.23
N LEU A 46 16.31 6.08 3.19
CA LEU A 46 14.87 5.77 3.12
C LEU A 46 14.43 4.64 4.06
N LYS A 47 15.37 3.89 4.66
CA LYS A 47 15.06 2.85 5.66
C LYS A 47 14.46 3.45 6.93
N GLU A 48 14.79 4.70 7.23
CA GLU A 48 14.15 5.46 8.29
C GLU A 48 12.84 6.03 7.73
N ASP A 49 11.68 5.61 8.28
CA ASP A 49 10.32 5.94 7.79
C ASP A 49 9.92 7.42 7.99
N SER A 50 10.90 8.30 8.07
CA SER A 50 10.79 9.70 8.47
C SER A 50 10.81 10.69 7.30
N ILE A 51 11.17 10.27 6.09
CA ILE A 51 11.25 11.17 4.92
C ILE A 51 9.86 11.47 4.35
N ASP A 52 9.56 12.74 4.11
CA ASP A 52 8.29 13.24 3.58
C ASP A 52 8.35 13.55 2.08
N CYS A 53 9.55 13.79 1.52
CA CYS A 53 9.75 14.11 0.11
C CYS A 53 11.17 13.76 -0.34
N VAL A 54 11.32 13.28 -1.58
CA VAL A 54 12.60 13.10 -2.25
C VAL A 54 12.77 14.16 -3.33
N VAL A 55 13.93 14.81 -3.34
CA VAL A 55 14.39 15.68 -4.44
C VAL A 55 15.67 15.05 -4.98
N SER A 56 15.67 14.63 -6.25
CA SER A 56 16.79 13.90 -6.85
C SER A 56 17.27 14.57 -8.12
N ALA A 57 18.59 14.64 -8.32
CA ALA A 57 19.15 14.86 -9.66
C ALA A 57 18.81 13.67 -10.58
N TYR A 58 18.73 13.94 -11.88
CA TYR A 58 18.60 12.91 -12.92
C TYR A 58 19.91 12.15 -13.12
N ASP A 59 21.03 12.85 -13.30
CA ASP A 59 22.34 12.23 -13.45
C ASP A 59 22.94 11.97 -12.07
N LEU A 60 22.80 10.77 -11.54
CA LEU A 60 23.44 10.36 -10.28
C LEU A 60 24.70 9.53 -10.56
N PRO A 61 25.61 9.39 -9.57
CA PRO A 61 26.64 8.37 -9.64
C PRO A 61 26.01 6.98 -9.76
N GLU A 62 26.55 6.17 -10.68
CA GLU A 62 26.23 4.74 -10.87
C GLU A 62 24.87 4.41 -11.49
N GLN A 63 23.89 5.31 -11.41
CA GLN A 63 22.53 5.10 -11.95
C GLN A 63 21.84 6.42 -12.30
N THR A 64 20.70 6.34 -12.99
CA THR A 64 19.84 7.49 -13.24
C THR A 64 18.86 7.74 -12.08
N GLY A 65 18.36 8.96 -11.97
CA GLY A 65 17.32 9.33 -11.02
C GLY A 65 16.00 8.58 -11.26
N LEU A 66 15.75 8.08 -12.47
CA LEU A 66 14.60 7.23 -12.78
C LEU A 66 14.78 5.79 -12.25
N GLU A 67 15.98 5.23 -12.34
CA GLU A 67 16.28 3.93 -11.72
C GLU A 67 16.18 4.02 -10.19
N PHE A 68 16.66 5.12 -9.62
CA PHE A 68 16.46 5.40 -8.20
C PHE A 68 14.96 5.54 -7.86
N LEU A 69 14.19 6.31 -8.64
CA LEU A 69 12.73 6.43 -8.47
C LEU A 69 12.03 5.08 -8.44
N ASN A 70 12.36 4.16 -9.35
CA ASN A 70 11.77 2.82 -9.36
C ASN A 70 12.01 2.08 -8.04
N THR A 71 13.21 2.22 -7.47
CA THR A 71 13.56 1.64 -6.17
C THR A 71 12.77 2.30 -5.04
N VAL A 72 12.65 3.63 -5.05
CA VAL A 72 11.84 4.38 -4.07
C VAL A 72 10.38 3.97 -4.15
N ARG A 73 9.81 3.86 -5.36
CA ARG A 73 8.40 3.50 -5.59
C ARG A 73 8.08 2.09 -5.12
N ALA A 74 9.01 1.14 -5.27
CA ALA A 74 8.84 -0.22 -4.75
C ALA A 74 8.73 -0.25 -3.22
N ALA A 75 9.42 0.65 -2.51
CA ALA A 75 9.38 0.72 -1.05
C ALA A 75 8.28 1.66 -0.52
N ARG A 76 8.08 2.82 -1.15
CA ARG A 76 7.17 3.90 -0.71
C ARG A 76 6.44 4.49 -1.94
N PRO A 77 5.35 3.85 -2.42
CA PRO A 77 4.65 4.23 -3.65
C PRO A 77 4.13 5.66 -3.67
N ALA A 78 3.67 6.18 -2.53
CA ALA A 78 3.04 7.50 -2.42
C ALA A 78 4.02 8.65 -2.08
N LEU A 79 5.29 8.36 -1.83
CA LEU A 79 6.27 9.38 -1.42
C LEU A 79 6.49 10.42 -2.54
N PRO A 80 6.30 11.73 -2.32
CA PRO A 80 6.61 12.74 -3.31
C PRO A 80 8.03 12.59 -3.84
N PHE A 81 8.18 12.54 -5.16
CA PHE A 81 9.49 12.46 -5.82
C PHE A 81 9.60 13.55 -6.88
N ILE A 82 10.51 14.49 -6.65
CA ILE A 82 10.83 15.58 -7.57
C ILE A 82 12.13 15.23 -8.29
N LEU A 83 12.06 15.14 -9.62
CA LEU A 83 13.22 14.87 -10.46
C LEU A 83 13.75 16.18 -11.06
N CYS A 84 15.01 16.47 -10.81
CA CYS A 84 15.69 17.68 -11.25
C CYS A 84 16.76 17.34 -12.29
N THR A 85 16.82 18.08 -13.39
CA THR A 85 17.83 17.84 -14.44
C THR A 85 18.30 19.14 -15.07
N THR A 86 19.57 19.23 -15.44
CA THR A 86 20.08 20.34 -16.28
C THR A 86 19.84 20.08 -17.78
N ASP A 87 19.65 18.81 -18.17
CA ASP A 87 19.27 18.42 -19.53
C ASP A 87 17.74 18.37 -19.65
N GLY A 88 17.19 19.27 -20.48
CA GLY A 88 15.76 19.38 -20.74
C GLY A 88 15.29 18.63 -21.97
N SER A 89 16.01 17.61 -22.42
CA SER A 89 15.59 16.83 -23.59
C SER A 89 14.18 16.27 -23.41
N GLU A 90 13.41 16.30 -24.50
CA GLU A 90 12.01 15.84 -24.51
C GLU A 90 11.89 14.35 -24.13
N GLU A 91 12.92 13.57 -24.45
CA GLU A 91 13.05 12.14 -24.14
C GLU A 91 13.11 11.91 -22.62
N ILE A 92 13.88 12.71 -21.89
CA ILE A 92 13.97 12.64 -20.42
C ILE A 92 12.65 13.08 -19.79
N ALA A 93 12.05 14.17 -20.28
CA ALA A 93 10.77 14.66 -19.77
C ALA A 93 9.65 13.61 -19.95
N SER A 94 9.57 13.00 -21.13
CA SER A 94 8.60 11.93 -21.42
C SER A 94 8.81 10.71 -20.53
N SER A 95 10.06 10.30 -20.34
CA SER A 95 10.42 9.17 -19.47
C SER A 95 10.08 9.44 -18.01
N ALA A 96 10.33 10.67 -17.52
CA ALA A 96 10.00 11.08 -16.16
C ALA A 96 8.50 11.07 -15.90
N ILE A 97 7.70 11.61 -16.82
CA ILE A 97 6.23 11.57 -16.73
C ILE A 97 5.73 10.13 -16.71
N SER A 98 6.24 9.29 -17.62
CA SER A 98 5.84 7.88 -17.72
C SER A 98 6.20 7.07 -16.47
N ALA A 99 7.30 7.42 -15.81
CA ALA A 99 7.76 6.78 -14.58
C ALA A 99 7.01 7.26 -13.32
N GLY A 100 6.12 8.25 -13.42
CA GLY A 100 5.30 8.71 -12.30
C GLY A 100 6.05 9.57 -11.28
N VAL A 101 6.95 10.44 -11.75
CA VAL A 101 7.48 11.53 -10.89
C VAL A 101 6.33 12.41 -10.41
N SER A 102 6.43 12.91 -9.18
CA SER A 102 5.44 13.86 -8.66
C SER A 102 5.62 15.24 -9.28
N GLU A 103 6.85 15.58 -9.65
CA GLU A 103 7.19 16.83 -10.34
C GLU A 103 8.50 16.63 -11.12
N TYR A 104 8.59 17.26 -12.28
CA TYR A 104 9.80 17.30 -13.10
C TYR A 104 10.27 18.75 -13.24
N LEU A 105 11.53 19.02 -12.90
CA LEU A 105 12.11 20.37 -12.94
C LEU A 105 13.37 20.40 -13.80
N GLN A 106 13.33 21.22 -14.84
CA GLN A 106 14.52 21.59 -15.58
C GLN A 106 15.26 22.71 -14.84
N LEU A 107 16.45 22.38 -14.35
CA LEU A 107 17.36 23.28 -13.68
C LEU A 107 17.95 24.28 -14.68
N THR A 108 17.59 25.55 -14.48
CA THR A 108 18.18 26.71 -15.15
C THR A 108 18.78 27.62 -14.08
N ASP A 109 19.78 28.45 -14.41
CA ASP A 109 20.44 29.38 -13.48
C ASP A 109 19.54 30.58 -13.07
N SER A 110 18.29 30.32 -12.69
CA SER A 110 17.32 31.33 -12.28
C SER A 110 16.96 31.20 -10.80
N THR A 111 17.05 32.30 -10.07
CA THR A 111 16.59 32.41 -8.66
C THR A 111 15.10 32.06 -8.51
N ASP A 112 14.34 32.21 -9.59
CA ASP A 112 12.92 31.85 -9.66
C ASP A 112 12.71 30.35 -9.46
N LEU A 113 13.61 29.50 -9.96
CA LEU A 113 13.51 28.06 -9.81
C LEU A 113 13.64 27.60 -8.36
N HIS A 114 14.59 28.18 -7.61
CA HIS A 114 14.74 27.87 -6.18
C HIS A 114 13.44 28.20 -5.42
N THR A 115 12.83 29.33 -5.76
CA THR A 115 11.58 29.79 -5.14
C THR A 115 10.41 28.88 -5.52
N GLN A 116 10.35 28.42 -6.77
CA GLN A 116 9.35 27.45 -7.21
C GLN A 116 9.46 26.15 -6.42
N LEU A 117 10.67 25.57 -6.31
CA LEU A 117 10.87 24.32 -5.57
C LEU A 117 10.45 24.45 -4.09
N ILE A 118 10.89 25.52 -3.41
CA ILE A 118 10.55 25.80 -2.00
C ILE A 118 9.03 25.91 -1.79
N ASN A 119 8.31 26.52 -2.73
CA ASN A 119 6.86 26.67 -2.61
C ASN A 119 6.10 25.42 -3.04
N ARG A 120 6.70 24.59 -3.91
CA ARG A 120 6.06 23.38 -4.45
C ARG A 120 6.14 22.20 -3.50
N ILE A 121 7.26 22.04 -2.79
CA ILE A 121 7.47 20.92 -1.85
C ILE A 121 6.32 20.80 -0.84
N PRO A 122 5.90 21.86 -0.10
CA PRO A 122 4.80 21.74 0.85
C PRO A 122 3.47 21.33 0.20
N ALA A 123 3.21 21.78 -1.04
CA ALA A 123 1.99 21.42 -1.75
C ALA A 123 1.98 19.93 -2.15
N LEU A 124 3.10 19.43 -2.68
CA LEU A 124 3.27 18.01 -3.03
C LEU A 124 3.20 17.13 -1.79
N VAL A 125 3.87 17.54 -0.72
CA VAL A 125 3.85 16.84 0.58
C VAL A 125 2.45 16.84 1.18
N SER A 126 1.71 17.95 1.11
CA SER A 126 0.32 17.99 1.55
C SER A 126 -0.58 17.08 0.71
N GLN A 127 -0.41 17.04 -0.61
CA GLN A 127 -1.15 16.15 -1.51
C GLN A 127 -0.82 14.67 -1.27
N SER A 128 0.45 14.36 -0.96
CA SER A 128 0.87 13.00 -0.64
C SER A 128 0.58 12.58 0.80
N HIS A 129 0.43 13.51 1.75
CA HIS A 129 -0.08 13.21 3.10
C HIS A 129 -1.60 13.14 3.18
N VAL A 130 -2.31 13.73 2.20
CA VAL A 130 -3.72 13.46 1.93
C VAL A 130 -3.90 12.00 1.48
N HIS A 131 -2.90 11.39 0.82
CA HIS A 131 -3.01 10.04 0.22
C HIS A 131 -2.84 8.78 1.10
N PRO A 132 -2.51 8.80 2.41
CA PRO A 132 -2.65 7.60 3.25
C PRO A 132 -3.82 7.71 4.21
N ARG A 133 -4.30 8.92 4.52
CA ARG A 133 -5.41 9.13 5.46
C ARG A 133 -6.74 9.42 4.77
N ASP A 134 -6.76 10.27 3.76
CA ASP A 134 -8.02 10.56 3.04
C ASP A 134 -8.38 9.44 2.07
N ASP A 135 -7.40 8.72 1.49
CA ASP A 135 -7.68 7.49 0.74
C ASP A 135 -8.13 6.35 1.65
N GLN A 136 -7.55 6.23 2.85
CA GLN A 136 -8.00 5.23 3.81
C GLN A 136 -9.37 5.58 4.39
N GLU A 137 -9.65 6.87 4.62
CA GLU A 137 -10.94 7.33 5.14
C GLU A 137 -12.02 7.33 4.05
N ALA A 138 -11.70 7.68 2.80
CA ALA A 138 -12.59 7.53 1.65
C ALA A 138 -12.82 6.04 1.32
N SER A 139 -11.78 5.21 1.35
CA SER A 139 -11.91 3.74 1.19
C SER A 139 -12.72 3.14 2.33
N HIS A 140 -12.50 3.56 3.58
CA HIS A 140 -13.30 3.14 4.73
C HIS A 140 -14.75 3.60 4.59
N GLN A 141 -14.99 4.83 4.15
CA GLN A 141 -16.33 5.36 3.96
C GLN A 141 -17.05 4.62 2.84
N GLN A 142 -16.38 4.42 1.70
CA GLN A 142 -16.91 3.66 0.57
C GLN A 142 -17.21 2.20 0.96
N TYR A 143 -16.33 1.54 1.70
CA TYR A 143 -16.55 0.19 2.22
C TYR A 143 -17.79 0.14 3.15
N ARG A 144 -17.94 1.14 4.04
CA ARG A 144 -19.12 1.25 4.92
C ARG A 144 -20.40 1.50 4.14
N ASP A 145 -20.36 2.35 3.12
CA ASP A 145 -21.53 2.65 2.29
C ASP A 145 -21.96 1.41 1.50
N GLN A 146 -21.01 0.65 0.95
CA GLN A 146 -21.28 -0.64 0.30
C GLN A 146 -21.85 -1.69 1.26
N LEU A 147 -21.33 -1.79 2.49
CA LEU A 147 -21.91 -2.68 3.52
C LEU A 147 -23.38 -2.34 3.79
N ILE A 148 -23.72 -1.05 3.89
CA ILE A 148 -25.08 -0.59 4.10
C ILE A 148 -25.95 -0.93 2.87
N GLU A 149 -25.47 -0.67 1.65
CA GLU A 149 -26.20 -0.97 0.42
C GLU A 149 -26.47 -2.47 0.21
N ILE A 150 -25.56 -3.33 0.66
CA ILE A 150 -25.74 -4.78 0.59
C ILE A 150 -26.79 -5.24 1.62
N THR A 151 -26.72 -4.72 2.84
CA THR A 151 -27.52 -5.23 3.98
C THR A 151 -28.88 -4.56 4.15
N ALA A 152 -29.07 -3.33 3.67
CA ALA A 152 -30.29 -2.55 3.88
C ALA A 152 -31.52 -2.98 3.03
N PRO A 153 -31.39 -3.37 1.75
CA PRO A 153 -32.55 -3.71 0.92
C PRO A 153 -33.23 -5.01 1.40
N PRO A 154 -34.51 -4.98 1.81
CA PRO A 154 -35.19 -6.15 2.37
C PRO A 154 -35.48 -7.23 1.32
N GLU A 155 -35.47 -6.89 0.04
CA GLU A 155 -35.85 -7.77 -1.08
C GLU A 155 -34.74 -8.72 -1.54
N LYS A 156 -33.47 -8.46 -1.17
CA LYS A 156 -32.35 -9.38 -1.45
C LYS A 156 -32.46 -10.65 -0.61
N SER A 157 -32.18 -11.81 -1.21
CA SER A 157 -32.15 -13.06 -0.44
C SER A 157 -30.97 -13.08 0.53
N PRO A 158 -31.05 -13.86 1.64
CA PRO A 158 -29.91 -14.04 2.54
C PRO A 158 -28.64 -14.52 1.82
N GLU A 159 -28.79 -15.44 0.86
CA GLU A 159 -27.68 -16.01 0.09
C GLU A 159 -27.00 -14.95 -0.78
N GLU A 160 -27.78 -14.13 -1.48
CA GLU A 160 -27.27 -13.01 -2.29
C GLU A 160 -26.53 -11.99 -1.42
N ARG A 161 -27.06 -11.68 -0.22
CA ARG A 161 -26.39 -10.78 0.72
C ARG A 161 -25.06 -11.35 1.20
N ILE A 162 -25.02 -12.63 1.56
CA ILE A 162 -23.79 -13.30 2.03
C ILE A 162 -22.74 -13.29 0.92
N SER A 163 -23.12 -13.64 -0.31
CA SER A 163 -22.20 -13.64 -1.46
C SER A 163 -21.60 -12.25 -1.72
N GLN A 164 -22.42 -11.19 -1.74
CA GLN A 164 -21.95 -9.81 -1.92
C GLN A 164 -21.04 -9.34 -0.77
N LEU A 165 -21.35 -9.72 0.48
CA LEU A 165 -20.50 -9.41 1.64
C LEU A 165 -19.15 -10.12 1.54
N LEU A 166 -19.13 -11.38 1.08
CA LEU A 166 -17.89 -12.14 0.87
C LEU A 166 -17.04 -11.50 -0.22
N GLU A 167 -17.62 -11.10 -1.36
CA GLU A 167 -16.91 -10.39 -2.42
C GLU A 167 -16.29 -9.08 -1.92
N LEU A 168 -17.08 -8.28 -1.20
CA LEU A 168 -16.61 -7.03 -0.62
C LEU A 168 -15.48 -7.25 0.39
N GLY A 169 -15.57 -8.31 1.20
CA GLY A 169 -14.51 -8.72 2.13
C GLY A 169 -13.22 -9.15 1.42
N CYS A 170 -13.33 -9.98 0.37
CA CYS A 170 -12.19 -10.42 -0.44
C CYS A 170 -11.46 -9.23 -1.06
N GLN A 171 -12.20 -8.28 -1.63
CA GLN A 171 -11.63 -7.05 -2.19
C GLN A 171 -10.94 -6.19 -1.13
N ARG A 172 -11.55 -6.04 0.05
CA ARG A 172 -11.01 -5.19 1.13
C ARG A 172 -9.76 -5.77 1.79
N LEU A 173 -9.66 -7.09 1.85
CA LEU A 173 -8.59 -7.82 2.53
C LEU A 173 -7.52 -8.36 1.56
N ASP A 174 -7.70 -8.14 0.25
CA ASP A 174 -6.86 -8.71 -0.80
C ASP A 174 -6.73 -10.24 -0.69
N LEU A 175 -7.86 -10.90 -0.44
CA LEU A 175 -7.95 -12.35 -0.33
C LEU A 175 -8.50 -12.94 -1.63
N ALA A 176 -7.87 -14.02 -2.09
CA ALA A 176 -8.28 -14.70 -3.30
C ALA A 176 -9.65 -15.38 -3.19
N ASN A 177 -10.10 -15.73 -1.97
CA ASN A 177 -11.28 -16.55 -1.73
C ASN A 177 -11.95 -16.14 -0.40
N GLY A 178 -13.28 -16.19 -0.39
CA GLY A 178 -14.10 -16.10 0.82
C GLY A 178 -15.25 -17.09 0.75
N HIS A 179 -15.60 -17.72 1.86
CA HIS A 179 -16.68 -18.70 1.89
C HIS A 179 -17.34 -18.79 3.27
N VAL A 180 -18.60 -19.21 3.31
CA VAL A 180 -19.33 -19.49 4.56
C VAL A 180 -19.63 -20.98 4.63
N VAL A 181 -19.28 -21.58 5.77
CA VAL A 181 -19.58 -22.98 6.06
C VAL A 181 -20.66 -23.05 7.13
N LYS A 182 -21.78 -23.68 6.81
CA LYS A 182 -22.78 -24.11 7.77
C LYS A 182 -22.31 -25.39 8.45
N ILE A 183 -22.32 -25.41 9.78
CA ILE A 183 -21.82 -26.50 10.60
C ILE A 183 -22.98 -27.08 11.40
N GLU A 184 -23.29 -28.36 11.18
CA GLU A 184 -24.25 -29.14 11.97
C GLU A 184 -23.49 -30.16 12.81
N GLU A 185 -23.01 -29.74 14.01
CA GLU A 185 -22.18 -30.58 14.89
C GLU A 185 -22.84 -31.93 15.24
N SER A 186 -24.16 -31.95 15.44
CA SER A 186 -24.91 -33.17 15.79
C SER A 186 -24.91 -34.24 14.69
N ARG A 187 -24.62 -33.85 13.44
CA ARG A 187 -24.62 -34.72 12.26
C ARG A 187 -23.25 -34.81 11.59
N GLU A 188 -22.22 -34.20 12.19
CA GLU A 188 -20.88 -34.05 11.61
C GLU A 188 -20.92 -33.53 10.16
N ARG A 189 -21.92 -32.70 9.83
CA ARG A 189 -22.15 -32.22 8.47
C ARG A 189 -21.67 -30.78 8.35
N HIS A 190 -20.77 -30.56 7.39
CA HIS A 190 -20.24 -29.25 7.05
C HIS A 190 -20.59 -28.96 5.60
N GLU A 191 -21.27 -27.85 5.36
CA GLU A 191 -21.76 -27.47 4.04
C GLU A 191 -21.31 -26.05 3.72
N VAL A 192 -20.54 -25.90 2.63
CA VAL A 192 -20.22 -24.59 2.08
C VAL A 192 -21.49 -24.06 1.43
N VAL A 193 -22.06 -23.01 2.03
CA VAL A 193 -23.35 -22.42 1.63
C VAL A 193 -23.21 -21.15 0.81
N ALA A 194 -21.99 -20.59 0.74
CA ALA A 194 -21.67 -19.45 -0.11
C ALA A 194 -20.16 -19.40 -0.37
N VAL A 195 -19.79 -19.00 -1.59
CA VAL A 195 -18.40 -18.77 -2.03
C VAL A 195 -18.31 -17.46 -2.80
N ALA A 196 -17.15 -16.79 -2.69
CA ALA A 196 -16.74 -15.67 -3.53
C ALA A 196 -15.25 -15.78 -3.87
N GLY A 197 -14.85 -15.18 -5.00
CA GLY A 197 -13.47 -15.11 -5.45
C GLY A 197 -13.05 -16.28 -6.35
N ALA A 198 -11.77 -16.64 -6.28
CA ALA A 198 -11.16 -17.73 -7.02
C ALA A 198 -11.76 -19.10 -6.66
N ASP A 199 -11.75 -20.02 -7.62
CA ASP A 199 -12.26 -21.39 -7.50
C ASP A 199 -11.30 -22.28 -6.69
N ILE A 200 -11.16 -21.95 -5.40
CA ILE A 200 -10.36 -22.67 -4.40
C ILE A 200 -11.28 -23.58 -3.58
N VAL A 201 -12.52 -23.14 -3.33
CA VAL A 201 -13.53 -23.87 -2.55
C VAL A 201 -14.82 -23.92 -3.36
N GLN A 202 -15.48 -25.07 -3.40
CA GLN A 202 -16.76 -25.26 -4.09
C GLN A 202 -17.90 -25.39 -3.09
N GLU A 203 -19.10 -24.96 -3.51
CA GLU A 203 -20.33 -25.15 -2.72
C GLU A 203 -20.66 -26.64 -2.54
N GLY A 204 -21.23 -26.97 -1.39
CA GLY A 204 -21.64 -28.34 -1.04
C GLY A 204 -20.96 -28.91 0.20
N VAL A 205 -21.10 -30.22 0.39
CA VAL A 205 -20.60 -30.91 1.59
C VAL A 205 -19.08 -31.01 1.53
N THR A 206 -18.42 -30.59 2.62
CA THR A 206 -16.96 -30.57 2.72
C THR A 206 -16.48 -31.29 3.98
N ASP A 207 -15.24 -31.79 3.94
CA ASP A 207 -14.55 -32.33 5.12
C ASP A 207 -13.67 -31.24 5.73
N LEU A 208 -14.01 -30.82 6.96
CA LEU A 208 -13.26 -29.78 7.66
C LEU A 208 -11.92 -30.28 8.22
N SER A 209 -11.69 -31.59 8.29
CA SER A 209 -10.48 -32.17 8.89
C SER A 209 -9.19 -31.60 8.30
N ASN A 210 -9.20 -31.32 7.00
CA ASN A 210 -8.08 -30.78 6.22
C ASN A 210 -8.15 -29.25 6.03
N THR A 211 -8.95 -28.52 6.80
CA THR A 211 -9.12 -27.06 6.61
C THR A 211 -8.82 -26.29 7.89
N TYR A 212 -8.46 -25.01 7.78
CA TYR A 212 -8.29 -24.15 8.95
C TYR A 212 -9.59 -23.92 9.73
N CYS A 213 -10.75 -24.06 9.07
CA CYS A 213 -12.08 -23.96 9.69
C CYS A 213 -12.24 -24.89 10.90
N ARG A 214 -11.57 -26.07 10.91
CA ARG A 214 -11.46 -26.98 12.06
C ARG A 214 -11.00 -26.27 13.34
N LYS A 215 -10.03 -25.36 13.23
CA LYS A 215 -9.48 -24.63 14.37
C LYS A 215 -10.28 -23.37 14.67
N THR A 216 -10.78 -22.70 13.63
CA THR A 216 -11.66 -21.52 13.76
C THR A 216 -12.85 -21.79 14.67
N ILE A 217 -13.49 -22.96 14.54
CA ILE A 217 -14.71 -23.28 15.30
C ILE A 217 -14.46 -23.57 16.79
N GLN A 218 -13.20 -23.85 17.16
CA GLN A 218 -12.75 -24.17 18.52
C GLN A 218 -12.41 -22.91 19.32
N GLN A 219 -12.41 -21.74 18.68
CA GLN A 219 -12.06 -20.46 19.27
C GLN A 219 -13.24 -19.49 19.13
N ASP A 220 -13.42 -18.61 20.11
CA ASP A 220 -14.44 -17.54 20.03
C ASP A 220 -13.87 -16.27 19.37
N GLU A 221 -12.53 -16.12 19.33
CA GLU A 221 -11.84 -15.05 18.61
C GLU A 221 -11.55 -15.42 17.15
N MET A 222 -11.21 -14.43 16.33
CA MET A 222 -10.80 -14.67 14.95
C MET A 222 -9.49 -15.47 14.90
N LEU A 223 -9.46 -16.46 14.02
CA LEU A 223 -8.24 -17.16 13.66
C LEU A 223 -7.54 -16.40 12.54
N GLU A 224 -6.34 -15.90 12.82
CA GLU A 224 -5.53 -15.11 11.90
C GLU A 224 -4.24 -15.85 11.55
N VAL A 225 -4.07 -16.17 10.27
CA VAL A 225 -2.83 -16.71 9.70
C VAL A 225 -2.45 -15.79 8.54
N TYR A 226 -1.46 -14.92 8.73
CA TYR A 226 -0.98 -14.01 7.68
C TYR A 226 0.18 -14.60 6.88
N ASN A 227 0.91 -15.55 7.47
CA ASN A 227 1.96 -16.31 6.80
C ASN A 227 2.14 -17.67 7.47
N ALA A 228 1.55 -18.71 6.89
CA ALA A 228 1.54 -20.05 7.45
C ALA A 228 2.96 -20.59 7.79
N PRO A 229 3.94 -20.60 6.87
CA PRO A 229 5.31 -21.03 7.21
C PRO A 229 5.96 -20.22 8.34
N ALA A 230 5.90 -18.88 8.26
CA ALA A 230 6.53 -18.02 9.26
C ALA A 230 5.90 -18.13 10.65
N GLN A 231 4.62 -18.51 10.71
CA GLN A 231 3.87 -18.72 11.96
C GLN A 231 3.87 -20.20 12.42
N GLY A 232 4.61 -21.09 11.74
CA GLY A 232 4.76 -22.49 12.14
C GLY A 232 3.59 -23.41 11.76
N TRP A 233 2.83 -23.06 10.72
CA TRP A 233 1.69 -23.84 10.20
C TRP A 233 2.03 -24.73 9.00
N GLU A 234 3.30 -24.83 8.65
CA GLU A 234 3.78 -25.62 7.51
C GLU A 234 3.40 -27.11 7.55
N GLY A 235 3.20 -27.68 8.75
CA GLY A 235 2.73 -29.05 8.94
C GLY A 235 1.24 -29.17 9.30
N ASP A 236 0.44 -28.10 9.13
CA ASP A 236 -1.00 -28.20 9.33
C ASP A 236 -1.65 -28.82 8.09
N PRO A 237 -2.59 -29.79 8.25
CA PRO A 237 -3.28 -30.42 7.11
C PRO A 237 -3.90 -29.43 6.12
N ALA A 238 -4.31 -28.25 6.59
CA ALA A 238 -4.85 -27.21 5.72
C ALA A 238 -3.81 -26.57 4.80
N TYR A 239 -2.59 -26.35 5.31
CA TYR A 239 -1.50 -25.85 4.50
C TYR A 239 -1.03 -26.93 3.52
N GLU A 240 -0.89 -28.17 3.97
CA GLU A 240 -0.45 -29.29 3.12
C GLU A 240 -1.43 -29.61 1.99
N ALA A 241 -2.74 -29.51 2.24
CA ALA A 241 -3.76 -29.86 1.25
C ALA A 241 -4.02 -28.76 0.22
N PHE A 242 -3.92 -27.49 0.61
CA PHE A 242 -4.39 -26.36 -0.20
C PHE A 242 -3.34 -25.26 -0.43
N GLU A 243 -2.15 -25.39 0.17
CA GLU A 243 -1.06 -24.39 0.12
C GLU A 243 -1.51 -22.97 0.54
N LEU A 244 -2.51 -22.90 1.42
CA LEU A 244 -3.09 -21.64 1.91
C LEU A 244 -2.11 -20.94 2.86
N GLY A 245 -1.32 -20.03 2.30
CA GLY A 245 -0.35 -19.22 3.04
C GLY A 245 -0.97 -18.16 3.95
N CYS A 246 -2.22 -17.77 3.71
CA CYS A 246 -2.97 -16.79 4.49
C CYS A 246 -4.42 -17.27 4.72
N TYR A 247 -4.96 -17.04 5.91
CA TYR A 247 -6.30 -17.40 6.32
C TYR A 247 -6.83 -16.44 7.40
N LEU A 248 -8.08 -16.01 7.24
CA LEU A 248 -8.85 -15.31 8.26
C LEU A 248 -10.18 -16.03 8.47
N GLY A 249 -10.47 -16.44 9.71
CA GLY A 249 -11.69 -17.17 10.03
C GLY A 249 -12.38 -16.63 11.28
N ALA A 250 -13.71 -16.56 11.23
CA ALA A 250 -14.56 -16.20 12.37
C ALA A 250 -15.72 -17.17 12.54
N LYS A 251 -16.11 -17.43 13.79
CA LYS A 251 -17.29 -18.24 14.12
C LYS A 251 -18.55 -17.36 14.11
N LEU A 252 -19.50 -17.68 13.24
CA LEU A 252 -20.83 -17.04 13.23
C LEU A 252 -21.80 -17.89 14.05
N ARG A 253 -22.52 -17.26 14.98
CA ARG A 253 -23.61 -17.88 15.74
C ARG A 253 -24.93 -17.29 15.25
N VAL A 254 -25.87 -18.16 14.88
CA VAL A 254 -27.22 -17.77 14.48
C VAL A 254 -28.15 -18.28 15.57
N ASP A 255 -28.82 -17.37 16.27
CA ASP A 255 -29.85 -17.74 17.24
C ASP A 255 -31.07 -18.28 16.48
N GLU A 256 -31.69 -19.36 17.01
CA GLU A 256 -32.94 -19.93 16.49
C GLU A 256 -34.16 -19.00 16.67
#